data_AF-A0A0D6JSM2-F1
#
_entry.id   AF-A0A0D6JSM2-F1
#
_cell.length_a   1.000
_cell.length_b   1.000
_cell.length_c   1.000
_cell.angle_alpha   90.00
_cell.angle_beta   90.00
_cell.angle_gamma   90.00
#
_symmetry.space_group_name_H-M   'P 1'
#
loop_
_entity.id
_entity.type
_entity.pdbx_description
1 polymer ?
#
loop_
_entity_poly.entity_id
_entity_poly.type
_entity_poly.pdbx_seq_one_letter_code
_entity_poly.pdbx_strand_id
1 'polypeptide(L)'
;MTQALSLEELTQALATVIHDVDSSTEGQYGNGIGSENEERQLALLLEQLRREDARYTGIEREVEYPNENGKCDMVLPGGTPVEAKLIRYWRANGDPEPHMFKHVFSPFHNNTLLTDYTDSPNRSSAIQVGC
;
A
#
# COMPACT_ATOMS: atom_id res chain seq x y z
N MET A 1 -11.71 -22.45 9.87
CA MET A 1 -10.69 -22.06 8.88
C MET A 1 -11.17 -20.76 8.26
N THR A 2 -10.56 -19.63 8.64
CA THR A 2 -10.81 -18.35 7.97
C THR A 2 -10.27 -18.49 6.55
N GLN A 3 -11.09 -18.18 5.52
CA GLN A 3 -10.58 -18.20 4.15
C GLN A 3 -9.39 -17.25 4.04
N ALA A 4 -8.36 -17.67 3.31
CA ALA A 4 -7.21 -16.83 3.02
C ALA A 4 -7.68 -15.64 2.17
N LEU A 5 -7.32 -14.43 2.58
CA LEU A 5 -7.60 -13.23 1.81
C LEU A 5 -6.58 -13.15 0.67
N SER A 6 -7.04 -13.08 -0.56
CA SER A 6 -6.18 -12.94 -1.74
C SER A 6 -5.80 -11.48 -2.01
N LEU A 7 -4.71 -11.29 -2.78
CA LEU A 7 -4.31 -9.97 -3.28
C LEU A 7 -5.41 -9.34 -4.14
N GLU A 8 -6.06 -10.14 -4.97
CA GLU A 8 -7.11 -9.68 -5.87
C GLU A 8 -8.30 -9.13 -5.08
N GLU A 9 -8.75 -9.87 -4.05
CA GLU A 9 -9.82 -9.40 -3.15
C GLU A 9 -9.44 -8.12 -2.41
N LEU A 10 -8.20 -8.02 -1.90
CA LEU A 10 -7.73 -6.79 -1.28
C LEU A 10 -7.72 -5.62 -2.28
N THR A 11 -7.21 -5.85 -3.49
CA THR A 11 -7.09 -4.79 -4.51
C THR A 11 -8.47 -4.29 -4.96
N GLN A 12 -9.42 -5.20 -5.20
CA GLN A 12 -10.79 -4.82 -5.53
C GLN A 12 -11.45 -4.03 -4.40
N ALA A 13 -11.26 -4.47 -3.15
CA ALA A 13 -11.84 -3.78 -2.00
C ALA A 13 -11.23 -2.39 -1.77
N LEU A 14 -9.92 -2.24 -1.94
CA LEU A 14 -9.27 -0.92 -1.89
C LEU A 14 -9.84 0.01 -2.97
N ALA A 15 -10.06 -0.51 -4.18
CA ALA A 15 -10.65 0.26 -5.27
C ALA A 15 -12.09 0.71 -4.98
N THR A 16 -12.87 -0.06 -4.18
CA THR A 16 -14.23 0.34 -3.82
C THR A 16 -14.26 1.44 -2.76
N VAL A 17 -13.28 1.50 -1.86
CA VAL A 17 -13.29 2.48 -0.75
C VAL A 17 -12.47 3.74 -1.01
N ILE A 18 -11.56 3.73 -2.00
CA ILE A 18 -10.61 4.83 -2.21
C ILE A 18 -11.29 6.18 -2.41
N HIS A 19 -12.44 6.22 -3.10
CA HIS A 19 -13.18 7.46 -3.32
C HIS A 19 -13.77 8.04 -2.03
N ASP A 20 -14.36 7.18 -1.20
CA ASP A 20 -14.97 7.59 0.06
C ASP A 20 -13.91 8.07 1.04
N VAL A 21 -12.77 7.37 1.10
CA VAL A 21 -11.62 7.76 1.91
C VAL A 21 -11.02 9.08 1.42
N ASP A 22 -10.82 9.23 0.11
CA ASP A 22 -10.31 10.48 -0.48
C ASP A 22 -11.21 11.67 -0.13
N SER A 23 -12.51 11.55 -0.38
CA SER A 23 -13.48 12.65 -0.18
C SER A 23 -13.63 13.08 1.28
N SER A 24 -13.33 12.21 2.24
CA SER A 24 -13.47 12.47 3.67
C SER A 24 -12.14 12.78 4.37
N THR A 25 -11.00 12.71 3.67
CA THR A 25 -9.69 12.98 4.25
C THR A 25 -9.39 14.48 4.24
N GLU A 26 -9.25 15.08 5.43
CA GLU A 26 -8.69 16.43 5.62
C GLU A 26 -7.16 16.32 5.72
N GLY A 27 -6.50 16.14 4.58
CA GLY A 27 -5.10 15.75 4.61
C GLY A 27 -4.11 16.90 4.79
N GLN A 28 -2.84 16.54 5.05
CA GLN A 28 -1.79 17.44 5.53
C GLN A 28 -1.57 18.70 4.68
N TYR A 29 -1.75 18.60 3.35
CA TYR A 29 -1.52 19.69 2.40
C TYR A 29 -2.77 20.06 1.60
N GLY A 30 -3.95 19.73 2.14
CA GLY A 30 -5.24 19.93 1.50
C GLY A 30 -6.09 18.67 1.58
N ASN A 31 -7.38 18.83 1.32
CA ASN A 31 -8.33 17.72 1.30
C ASN A 31 -7.92 16.68 0.25
N GLY A 32 -8.28 15.42 0.53
CA GLY A 32 -7.93 14.29 -0.31
C GLY A 32 -6.85 13.42 0.33
N ILE A 33 -6.94 12.11 0.08
CA ILE A 33 -5.96 11.12 0.55
C ILE A 33 -4.59 11.34 -0.10
N GLY A 34 -4.57 11.93 -1.30
CA GLY A 34 -3.35 12.22 -2.05
C GLY A 34 -2.40 13.22 -1.38
N SER A 35 -2.84 13.97 -0.36
CA SER A 35 -1.97 14.87 0.41
C SER A 35 -1.23 14.17 1.55
N GLU A 36 -1.61 12.94 1.89
CA GLU A 36 -0.95 12.12 2.90
C GLU A 36 0.29 11.38 2.35
N ASN A 37 1.11 10.87 3.27
CA ASN A 37 2.21 9.97 2.95
C ASN A 37 1.71 8.51 2.76
N GLU A 38 2.50 7.66 2.09
CA GLU A 38 2.15 6.28 1.74
C GLU A 38 1.64 5.46 2.94
N GLU A 39 2.37 5.52 4.06
CA GLU A 39 2.02 4.81 5.29
C GLU A 39 0.62 5.23 5.81
N ARG A 40 0.33 6.54 5.80
CA ARG A 40 -0.96 7.07 6.27
C ARG A 40 -2.09 6.78 5.28
N GLN A 41 -1.83 6.82 3.98
CA GLN A 41 -2.84 6.44 2.97
C GLN A 41 -3.29 5.00 3.17
N LEU A 42 -2.35 4.07 3.38
CA LEU A 42 -2.67 2.67 3.68
C LEU A 42 -3.43 2.52 4.99
N ALA A 43 -3.10 3.31 6.01
CA ALA A 43 -3.80 3.28 7.29
C ALA A 43 -5.29 3.62 7.11
N LEU A 44 -5.56 4.71 6.39
CA LEU A 44 -6.93 5.20 6.16
C LEU A 44 -7.76 4.21 5.33
N LEU A 45 -7.18 3.66 4.26
CA LEU A 45 -7.85 2.67 3.42
C LEU A 45 -8.19 1.39 4.19
N LEU A 46 -7.23 0.86 4.97
CA LEU A 46 -7.48 -0.33 5.78
C LEU A 46 -8.44 -0.07 6.94
N GLU A 47 -8.40 1.12 7.55
CA GLU A 47 -9.37 1.49 8.58
C GLU A 47 -10.80 1.46 8.02
N GLN A 48 -11.00 2.02 6.81
CA GLN A 48 -12.30 1.98 6.16
C GLN A 48 -12.74 0.54 5.86
N LEU A 49 -11.87 -0.27 5.26
CA LEU A 49 -12.18 -1.68 4.97
C LEU A 49 -12.53 -2.47 6.23
N ARG A 50 -11.81 -2.26 7.34
CA ARG A 50 -12.08 -2.95 8.61
C ARG A 50 -13.38 -2.52 9.27
N ARG A 51 -13.82 -1.28 9.04
CA ARG A 51 -15.14 -0.81 9.51
C ARG A 51 -16.27 -1.48 8.75
N GLU A 52 -16.08 -1.75 7.46
CA GLU A 52 -17.08 -2.36 6.59
C GLU A 52 -17.11 -3.89 6.66
N ASP A 53 -15.96 -4.53 6.85
CA ASP A 53 -15.84 -5.98 6.84
C ASP A 53 -14.72 -6.50 7.76
N ALA A 54 -15.11 -7.36 8.71
CA ALA A 54 -14.21 -7.95 9.70
C ALA A 54 -13.09 -8.81 9.07
N ARG A 55 -13.24 -9.29 7.84
CA ARG A 55 -12.22 -10.10 7.13
C ARG A 55 -10.88 -9.37 6.99
N TYR A 56 -10.88 -8.05 6.91
CA TYR A 56 -9.66 -7.23 6.80
C TYR A 56 -8.97 -6.95 8.14
N THR A 57 -9.55 -7.37 9.27
CA THR A 57 -8.98 -7.17 10.61
C THR A 57 -7.68 -7.95 10.79
N GLY A 58 -7.54 -9.09 10.12
CA GLY A 58 -6.34 -9.93 10.19
C GLY A 58 -5.19 -9.49 9.29
N ILE A 59 -5.31 -8.37 8.57
CA ILE A 59 -4.17 -7.78 7.84
C ILE A 59 -3.25 -7.12 8.86
N GLU A 60 -2.00 -7.55 8.93
CA GLU A 60 -0.95 -6.91 9.74
C GLU A 60 -0.25 -5.83 8.91
N ARG A 61 0.28 -4.80 9.57
CA ARG A 61 1.00 -3.69 8.93
C ARG A 61 2.41 -3.57 9.48
N GLU A 62 3.31 -3.05 8.66
CA GLU A 62 4.66 -2.68 9.08
C GLU A 62 5.39 -3.83 9.79
N VAL A 63 5.28 -5.03 9.22
CA VAL A 63 5.84 -6.27 9.76
C VAL A 63 7.31 -6.35 9.41
N GLU A 64 8.19 -6.53 10.40
CA GLU A 64 9.64 -6.60 10.17
C GLU A 64 10.02 -7.79 9.28
N TYR A 65 10.93 -7.57 8.32
CA TYR A 65 11.47 -8.64 7.50
C TYR A 65 12.40 -9.55 8.34
N PRO A 66 12.28 -10.89 8.23
CA PRO A 66 13.17 -11.78 8.93
C PRO A 66 14.57 -11.66 8.33
N ASN A 67 15.52 -11.15 9.13
CA ASN A 67 16.95 -11.01 8.83
C ASN A 67 17.37 -9.79 7.99
N GLU A 68 16.48 -8.82 7.77
CA GLU A 68 16.81 -7.61 7.03
C GLU A 68 16.37 -6.34 7.77
N ASN A 69 17.07 -5.23 7.51
CA ASN A 69 16.63 -3.93 7.99
C ASN A 69 15.52 -3.43 7.06
N GLY A 70 14.27 -3.65 7.45
CA GLY A 70 13.11 -3.20 6.70
C GLY A 70 11.81 -3.73 7.28
N LYS A 71 10.70 -3.21 6.77
CA LYS A 71 9.36 -3.64 7.13
C LYS A 71 8.55 -3.84 5.86
N CYS A 72 7.71 -4.88 5.86
CA CYS A 72 6.69 -5.11 4.87
C CYS A 72 5.47 -4.23 5.19
N ASP A 73 4.93 -3.54 4.18
CA ASP A 73 3.80 -2.64 4.36
C ASP A 73 2.58 -3.37 4.95
N MET A 74 2.27 -4.55 4.41
CA MET A 74 1.15 -5.38 4.85
C MET A 74 1.43 -6.88 4.76
N VAL A 75 0.84 -7.67 5.66
CA VAL A 75 0.78 -9.13 5.56
C VAL A 75 -0.66 -9.60 5.65
N LEU A 76 -1.13 -10.31 4.63
CA LEU A 76 -2.51 -10.82 4.57
C LEU A 76 -2.72 -12.00 5.51
N PRO A 77 -3.97 -12.24 5.96
CA PRO A 77 -4.35 -13.50 6.60
C PRO A 77 -3.92 -14.71 5.75
N GLY A 78 -2.99 -15.51 6.29
CA GLY A 78 -2.35 -16.60 5.55
C GLY A 78 -0.87 -16.37 5.24
N GLY A 79 -0.33 -15.19 5.57
CA GLY A 79 1.10 -14.90 5.55
C GLY A 79 1.63 -14.34 4.22
N THR A 80 0.76 -13.90 3.32
CA THR A 80 1.18 -13.29 2.05
C THR A 80 1.68 -11.86 2.29
N PRO A 81 2.97 -11.55 2.02
CA PRO A 81 3.48 -10.19 2.11
C PRO A 81 3.00 -9.34 0.93
N VAL A 82 2.65 -8.09 1.20
CA VAL A 82 2.15 -7.12 0.22
C VAL A 82 2.86 -5.79 0.44
N GLU A 83 3.49 -5.31 -0.63
CA GLU A 83 4.07 -3.98 -0.71
C GLU A 83 3.08 -3.07 -1.45
N ALA A 84 2.78 -1.91 -0.87
CA ALA A 84 1.99 -0.90 -1.55
C ALA A 84 2.90 0.25 -1.97
N LYS A 85 2.63 0.82 -3.13
CA LYS A 85 3.41 1.95 -3.62
C LYS A 85 2.50 3.05 -4.10
N LEU A 86 2.76 4.25 -3.59
CA LEU A 86 2.13 5.48 -4.02
C LEU A 86 2.75 5.95 -5.33
N ILE A 87 1.91 6.09 -6.36
CA ILE A 87 2.34 6.52 -7.69
C ILE A 87 1.76 7.91 -7.97
N ARG A 88 2.61 8.95 -7.87
CA ARG A 88 2.26 10.33 -8.22
C ARG A 88 3.48 11.09 -8.74
N TYR A 89 3.27 11.95 -9.74
CA TYR A 89 4.34 12.84 -10.23
C TYR A 89 4.47 14.13 -9.43
N TRP A 90 3.37 14.57 -8.82
CA TRP A 90 3.27 15.82 -8.07
C TRP A 90 2.63 15.53 -6.71
N ARG A 91 3.13 16.21 -5.69
CA ARG A 91 2.56 16.24 -4.35
C ARG A 91 1.39 17.23 -4.31
N ALA A 92 0.52 17.10 -3.31
CA ALA A 92 -0.61 18.00 -3.13
C ALA A 92 -0.21 19.47 -2.93
N ASN A 93 1.02 19.73 -2.43
CA ASN A 93 1.56 21.08 -2.31
C ASN A 93 2.15 21.65 -3.62
N GLY A 94 2.08 20.90 -4.73
CA GLY A 94 2.60 21.30 -6.04
C GLY A 94 4.09 20.98 -6.27
N ASP A 95 4.79 20.39 -5.30
CA ASP A 95 6.17 19.95 -5.48
C ASP A 95 6.24 18.66 -6.31
N PRO A 96 7.28 18.46 -7.13
CA PRO A 96 7.49 17.17 -7.79
C PRO A 96 7.76 16.07 -6.76
N GLU A 97 7.31 14.84 -7.00
CA GLU A 97 7.62 13.70 -6.14
C GLU A 97 9.04 13.17 -6.44
N PRO A 98 10.04 13.42 -5.57
CA PRO A 98 11.44 13.09 -5.83
C PRO A 98 11.70 11.58 -5.99
N HIS A 99 10.84 10.74 -5.41
CA HIS A 99 11.08 9.29 -5.38
C HIS A 99 10.30 8.52 -6.45
N MET A 100 9.51 9.19 -7.29
CA MET A 100 8.63 8.50 -8.23
C MET A 100 9.40 7.57 -9.18
N PHE A 101 10.45 8.08 -9.83
CA PHE A 101 11.28 7.26 -10.71
C PHE A 101 12.02 6.14 -9.96
N LYS A 102 12.33 6.35 -8.68
CA LYS A 102 12.99 5.36 -7.84
C LYS A 102 12.05 4.20 -7.48
N HIS A 103 10.81 4.50 -7.10
CA HIS A 103 9.82 3.50 -6.68
C HIS A 103 9.39 2.58 -7.83
N VAL A 104 9.30 3.09 -9.05
CA VAL A 104 8.80 2.33 -10.21
C VAL A 104 9.89 1.72 -11.05
N PHE A 105 11.00 2.44 -11.27
CA PHE A 105 11.95 2.10 -12.34
C PHE A 105 13.37 1.84 -11.87
N SER A 106 13.72 1.99 -10.59
CA SER A 106 15.11 1.82 -10.18
C SER A 106 15.52 0.34 -10.17
N PRO A 107 16.46 -0.10 -11.02
CA PRO A 107 16.94 -1.48 -11.00
C PRO A 107 18.01 -1.71 -9.91
N PHE A 108 18.16 -0.78 -8.96
CA PHE A 108 19.31 -0.71 -8.04
C PHE A 108 18.93 -0.60 -6.56
N HIS A 109 17.66 -0.78 -6.18
CA HIS A 109 17.25 -0.83 -4.79
C HIS A 109 16.45 -2.10 -4.52
N ASN A 110 16.66 -2.70 -3.36
CA ASN A 110 15.99 -3.93 -2.93
C ASN A 110 14.48 -3.75 -2.66
N ASN A 111 13.93 -2.54 -2.81
CA ASN A 111 12.55 -2.18 -2.47
C ASN A 111 11.92 -1.37 -3.64
N THR A 112 11.92 -1.94 -4.83
CA THR A 112 11.28 -1.33 -6.01
C THR A 112 10.28 -2.29 -6.61
N LEU A 113 9.26 -1.78 -7.30
CA LEU A 113 8.26 -2.60 -7.98
C LEU A 113 8.89 -3.67 -8.90
N LEU A 114 10.05 -3.38 -9.48
CA LEU A 114 10.78 -4.30 -10.36
C LEU A 114 11.62 -5.33 -9.59
N THR A 115 12.26 -4.93 -8.49
CA THR A 115 13.11 -5.82 -7.68
C THR A 115 12.28 -6.77 -6.81
N ASP A 116 11.15 -6.28 -6.26
CA ASP A 116 10.21 -7.09 -5.47
C ASP A 116 9.63 -8.24 -6.30
N TYR A 117 9.40 -8.01 -7.61
CA TYR A 117 8.93 -9.05 -8.53
C TYR A 117 9.96 -10.16 -8.75
N THR A 118 11.26 -9.86 -8.66
CA THR A 118 12.34 -10.79 -9.02
C THR A 118 12.90 -11.61 -7.86
N ASP A 119 12.89 -11.10 -6.62
CA ASP A 119 13.57 -11.74 -5.46
C ASP A 119 12.67 -12.65 -4.60
N SER A 120 11.38 -12.79 -4.89
CA SER A 120 10.50 -13.67 -4.11
C SER A 120 10.29 -15.05 -4.76
N PRO A 121 10.59 -16.18 -4.07
CA PRO A 121 10.22 -17.52 -4.52
C PRO A 121 8.69 -17.73 -4.51
N ASN A 122 7.93 -16.78 -3.96
CA ASN A 122 6.47 -16.75 -3.95
C ASN A 122 6.00 -15.29 -4.20
N ARG A 123 6.29 -14.78 -5.40
CA ARG A 123 5.76 -13.55 -6.02
C ARG A 123 5.30 -12.46 -5.03
N SER A 124 6.21 -11.56 -4.66
CA SER A 124 5.83 -10.31 -3.99
C SER A 124 4.76 -9.63 -4.82
N SER A 125 3.69 -9.26 -4.14
CA SER A 125 2.46 -8.79 -4.76
C SER A 125 2.33 -7.31 -4.47
N ALA A 126 2.38 -6.49 -5.52
CA ALA A 126 2.36 -5.04 -5.38
C ALA A 126 0.96 -4.46 -5.57
N ILE A 127 0.55 -3.54 -4.69
CA ILE A 127 -0.67 -2.75 -4.85
C ILE A 127 -0.28 -1.31 -5.21
N GLN A 128 -0.81 -0.84 -6.34
CA GLN A 128 -0.68 0.56 -6.74
C GLN A 128 -1.87 1.36 -6.21
N VAL A 129 -1.59 2.36 -5.38
CA VAL A 129 -2.58 3.36 -4.97
C VAL A 129 -2.37 4.59 -5.86
N GLY A 130 -3.34 4.84 -6.75
CA GLY A 130 -3.38 6.02 -7.61
C GLY A 130 -4.40 7.02 -7.08
N CYS A 131 -4.00 8.28 -6.95
CA CYS A 131 -4.87 9.42 -6.67
C CYS A 131 -4.95 10.30 -7.93
#